data_AF-A0A2T2T740-F1
#
_entry.id   AF-A0A2T2T740-F1
#
_cell.length_a   1.000
_cell.length_b   1.000
_cell.length_c   1.000
_cell.angle_alpha   90.00
_cell.angle_beta   90.00
_cell.angle_gamma   90.00
#
_symmetry.space_group_name_H-M   'P 1'
#
loop_
_entity.id
_entity.type
_entity.pdbx_description
1 polymer ?
#
loop_
_entity_poly.entity_id
_entity_poly.type
_entity_poly.pdbx_seq_one_letter_code
_entity_poly.pdbx_strand_id
1 'polypeptide(L)' 'RLNPDRTEPSKIRALRRLCEEHVGSCQLYFDLEVPGLAEPQRVRSRKHMIEPTQPLMKGIRRLFGNGRLTMEKRS' A
#
# COMPACT_ATOMS: atom_id res chain seq x y z
N ARG A 1 -6.58 0.75 -2.52
CA ARG A 1 -7.50 1.07 -1.41
C ARG A 1 -7.47 -0.07 -0.40
N LEU A 2 -7.34 0.25 0.89
CA LEU A 2 -7.34 -0.72 1.99
C LEU A 2 -8.52 -0.42 2.90
N ASN A 3 -9.28 -1.45 3.25
CA ASN A 3 -10.29 -1.35 4.29
C ASN A 3 -9.72 -2.02 5.54
N PRO A 4 -9.41 -1.29 6.62
CA PRO A 4 -8.75 -1.84 7.81
C PRO A 4 -9.53 -3.00 8.44
N ASP A 5 -10.86 -2.91 8.44
CA ASP A 5 -11.74 -3.90 9.08
C ASP A 5 -11.91 -5.17 8.24
N ARG A 6 -11.69 -5.07 6.92
CA ARG A 6 -11.82 -6.18 5.96
C ARG A 6 -10.48 -6.73 5.45
N THR A 7 -9.38 -6.10 5.80
CA THR A 7 -8.05 -6.55 5.37
C THR A 7 -7.47 -7.45 6.44
N GLU A 8 -7.24 -8.71 6.11
CA GLU A 8 -6.63 -9.64 7.06
C GLU A 8 -5.30 -9.11 7.60
N PRO A 9 -5.06 -9.17 8.92
CA PRO A 9 -3.80 -8.71 9.53
C PRO A 9 -2.55 -9.38 8.95
N SER A 10 -2.67 -10.62 8.46
CA SER A 10 -1.62 -11.37 7.76
C SER A 10 -1.12 -10.63 6.51
N LYS A 11 -2.03 -10.07 5.71
CA LYS A 11 -1.71 -9.32 4.48
C LYS A 11 -1.02 -8.00 4.79
N ILE A 12 -1.41 -7.33 5.88
CA ILE A 12 -0.74 -6.10 6.34
C ILE A 12 0.69 -6.39 6.80
N ARG A 13 0.91 -7.49 7.53
CA ARG A 13 2.26 -7.93 7.92
C ARG A 13 3.10 -8.31 6.71
N ALA A 14 2.53 -9.01 5.74
CA ALA A 14 3.22 -9.37 4.51
C ALA A 14 3.57 -8.14 3.65
N LEU A 15 2.67 -7.16 3.55
CA LEU A 15 2.95 -5.89 2.88
C LEU A 15 4.08 -5.14 3.57
N ARG A 16 4.09 -5.10 4.90
CA ARG A 16 5.17 -4.48 5.67
C ARG A 16 6.51 -5.12 5.34
N ARG A 17 6.61 -6.44 5.42
CA ARG A 17 7.84 -7.18 5.11
C ARG A 17 8.30 -6.92 3.68
N LEU A 18 7.37 -6.91 2.73
CA LEU A 18 7.66 -6.62 1.33
C LEU A 18 8.22 -5.18 1.15
N CYS A 19 7.70 -4.20 1.88
CA CYS A 19 8.26 -2.84 1.87
C CYS A 19 9.66 -2.78 2.51
N GLU A 20 9.91 -3.55 3.57
CA GLU A 20 11.22 -3.66 4.23
C GLU A 20 12.28 -4.33 3.33
N GLU A 21 11.87 -5.22 2.42
CA GLU A 21 12.75 -5.87 1.43
C GLU A 21 13.06 -4.97 0.22
N HIS A 22 12.29 -3.89 0.02
CA HIS A 22 12.39 -2.99 -1.14
C HIS A 22 12.55 -1.53 -0.74
N VAL A 23 13.46 -1.24 0.19
CA VAL A 23 13.76 0.14 0.66
C VAL A 23 14.24 1.02 -0.49
N GLY A 24 13.78 2.26 -0.54
CA GLY A 24 14.17 3.23 -1.56
C GLY A 24 13.77 4.66 -1.21
N SER A 25 13.51 5.48 -2.22
CA SER A 25 13.28 6.93 -2.07
C SER A 25 11.83 7.37 -2.33
N CYS A 26 10.92 6.46 -2.68
CA CYS A 26 9.53 6.80 -2.97
C CYS A 26 8.65 6.69 -1.72
N GLN A 27 7.87 7.74 -1.48
CA GLN A 27 6.91 7.80 -0.39
C GLN A 27 5.66 6.97 -0.70
N LEU A 28 5.30 6.05 0.20
CA LEU A 28 4.05 5.29 0.12
C LEU A 28 2.86 6.08 0.68
N TYR A 29 1.74 6.00 -0.04
CA TYR A 29 0.43 6.47 0.38
C TYR A 29 -0.57 5.31 0.31
N PHE A 30 -1.52 5.31 1.25
CA PHE A 30 -2.61 4.35 1.31
C PHE A 30 -3.93 5.09 1.34
N ASP A 31 -4.84 4.74 0.43
CA ASP A 31 -6.22 5.19 0.50
C ASP A 31 -7.01 4.23 1.38
N LEU A 32 -7.39 4.69 2.57
CA LEU A 32 -8.15 3.92 3.56
C LEU A 32 -9.65 4.14 3.37
N GLU A 33 -10.39 3.05 3.22
CA GLU A 33 -11.85 3.08 3.31
C GLU A 33 -12.24 3.12 4.80
N VAL A 34 -12.85 4.23 5.23
CA VAL A 34 -13.27 4.45 6.62
C VAL A 34 -14.80 4.42 6.66
N PRO A 35 -15.42 3.60 7.52
CA PRO A 35 -16.87 3.57 7.67
C PRO A 35 -17.44 4.96 7.97
N GLY A 36 -18.47 5.36 7.25
CA GLY A 36 -19.15 6.65 7.44
C GLY A 36 -18.53 7.85 6.70
N LEU A 37 -17.40 7.67 6.00
CA LEU A 37 -16.87 8.71 5.11
C LEU A 37 -17.26 8.43 3.66
N ALA A 38 -17.64 9.50 2.94
CA ALA A 38 -18.04 9.41 1.53
C ALA A 38 -16.87 9.06 0.61
N GLU A 39 -15.65 9.50 0.96
CA GLU A 39 -14.44 9.30 0.17
C GLU A 39 -13.31 8.66 1.01
N PRO A 40 -12.46 7.81 0.39
CA PRO A 40 -11.30 7.23 1.05
C PRO A 40 -10.35 8.29 1.61
N GLN A 41 -9.78 8.01 2.77
CA GLN A 41 -8.80 8.89 3.41
C GLN A 41 -7.39 8.48 3.03
N ARG A 42 -6.63 9.39 2.41
CA ARG A 42 -5.24 9.14 2.04
C ARG A 42 -4.32 9.34 3.24
N VAL A 43 -3.66 8.26 3.66
CA VAL A 43 -2.64 8.29 4.73
C VAL A 43 -1.26 8.01 4.17
N ARG A 44 -0.25 8.64 4.78
CA ARG A 44 1.16 8.48 4.40
C ARG A 44 1.85 7.44 5.27
N SER A 45 2.64 6.55 4.67
CA SER A 45 3.60 5.71 5.42
C SER A 45 4.60 6.61 6.17
N ARG A 46 4.70 6.46 7.50
CA ARG A 46 5.66 7.26 8.30
C ARG A 46 7.04 6.62 8.43
N LYS A 47 7.16 5.33 8.12
CA LYS A 47 8.35 4.53 8.46
C LYS A 47 9.10 3.98 7.26
N HIS A 48 8.42 3.79 6.13
CA HIS A 48 9.01 3.12 4.98
C HIS A 48 8.89 3.99 3.74
N MET A 49 10.05 4.23 3.12
CA MET A 49 10.20 4.66 1.74
C MET A 49 10.62 3.45 0.92
N ILE A 50 10.09 3.33 -0.29
CA ILE A 50 10.27 2.15 -1.15
C ILE A 50 10.91 2.50 -2.48
N GLU A 51 11.53 1.53 -3.13
CA GLU A 51 11.87 1.60 -4.54
C GLU A 51 10.77 0.89 -5.35
N PRO A 52 10.10 1.56 -6.31
CA PRO A 52 8.99 0.99 -7.08
C PRO A 52 9.46 -0.03 -8.15
N THR A 53 10.09 -1.10 -7.69
CA THR A 53 10.63 -2.17 -8.54
C THR A 53 9.52 -3.11 -9.02
N GLN A 54 9.73 -3.80 -10.16
CA GLN A 54 8.77 -4.82 -10.63
C GLN A 54 8.49 -5.93 -9.61
N PRO A 55 9.49 -6.48 -8.87
CA PRO A 55 9.23 -7.48 -7.83
C PRO A 55 8.30 -6.97 -6.71
N LEU A 56 8.51 -5.74 -6.24
CA LEU A 56 7.62 -5.10 -5.26
C LEU A 56 6.19 -5.04 -5.80
N MET A 57 6.02 -4.53 -7.02
CA MET A 57 4.71 -4.39 -7.66
C MET A 57 4.00 -5.75 -7.82
N LYS A 58 4.75 -6.79 -8.20
CA LYS A 58 4.25 -8.17 -8.31
C LYS A 58 3.85 -8.73 -6.94
N GLY A 59 4.63 -8.46 -5.90
CA GLY A 59 4.32 -8.86 -4.53
C GLY A 59 3.04 -8.21 -4.02
N ILE A 60 2.86 -6.90 -4.24
CA ILE A 60 1.64 -6.19 -3.81
C ILE A 60 0.42 -6.71 -4.58
N ARG A 61 0.54 -6.97 -5.89
CA ARG A 61 -0.54 -7.59 -6.68
C ARG A 61 -0.93 -8.97 -6.17
N ARG A 62 0.03 -9.79 -5.73
CA ARG A 62 -0.28 -11.10 -5.11
C ARG A 62 -1.04 -10.98 -3.81
N LEU A 63 -0.76 -9.93 -3.01
CA LEU A 63 -1.43 -9.70 -1.72
C LEU A 63 -2.86 -9.15 -1.88
N PHE A 64 -3.05 -8.20 -2.81
CA PHE A 64 -4.27 -7.39 -2.88
C PHE A 64 -5.01 -7.45 -4.23
N GLY A 65 -4.49 -8.14 -5.24
CA GLY A 65 -5.05 -8.22 -6.58
C GLY A 65 -4.70 -7.04 -7.49
N ASN A 66 -5.10 -7.13 -8.75
CA ASN A 66 -4.69 -6.19 -9.81
C ASN A 66 -5.36 -4.80 -9.75
N GLY A 67 -6.51 -4.66 -9.10
CA GLY A 67 -7.30 -3.41 -9.10
C GLY A 67 -7.05 -2.47 -7.92
N ARG A 68 -6.13 -2.81 -7.00
CA ARG A 68 -5.96 -2.06 -5.74
C ARG A 68 -4.70 -1.20 -5.65
N LEU A 69 -3.93 -1.15 -6.73
CA LEU A 69 -2.64 -0.48 -6.80
C LEU A 69 -2.66 0.61 -7.87
N THR A 70 -2.48 1.86 -7.45
CA THR A 70 -2.31 3.01 -8.35
C THR A 70 -0.97 3.66 -8.01
N MET A 71 -0.16 3.94 -9.02
CA MET A 71 1.04 4.77 -8.86
C MET A 71 0.74 6.15 -9.41
N GLU A 72 0.88 7.17 -8.57
CA GLU A 72 0.78 8.56 -8.97
C GLU A 72 2.16 9.19 -8.79
N LYS A 73 2.73 9.73 -9.87
CA LYS A 73 3.88 10.62 -9.76
C LYS A 73 3.34 11.99 -9.32
N ARG A 74 3.79 12.51 -8.18
CA ARG A 74 3.56 13.93 -7.88
C ARG A 74 4.50 14.74 -8.76
N SER A 75 3.90 15.48 -9.69
CA SER A 75 4.53 16.56 -10.46
C SER A 75 4.82 17.75 -9.56
#